data_AF-A0A5N5W1K1-F1
#
_entry.id   AF-A0A5N5W1K1-F1
#
_cell.length_a   1.000
_cell.length_b   1.000
_cell.length_c   1.000
_cell.angle_alpha   90.00
_cell.angle_beta   90.00
_cell.angle_gamma   90.00
#
_symmetry.space_group_name_H-M   'P 1'
#
loop_
_entity.id
_entity.type
_entity.pdbx_description
1 polymer ?
#
loop_
_entity_poly.entity_id
_entity_poly.type
_entity_poly.pdbx_seq_one_letter_code
_entity_poly.pdbx_strand_id
1 'polypeptide(L)'
;MIWANAAQSSVRIGGADPGQSGLIAADRTTRTAVVVLTNSDQGIDAVNALLDMPGPLPDPASVPAPANLSHYADRYASHAVIMDVTVAGDGLLASAEGYPTFPLTPRDSQIFDSPGGPVAFLAFDDHGTPDSLRFRMRVMRRDGTAQPQ
;
A
#
# COMPACT_ATOMS: atom_id res chain seq x y z
N MET A 1 -26.97 -5.66 -11.96
CA MET A 1 -25.69 -4.91 -11.96
C MET A 1 -24.65 -5.82 -12.60
N ILE A 2 -23.90 -5.36 -13.62
CA ILE A 2 -22.97 -6.22 -14.39
C ILE A 2 -21.79 -6.70 -13.53
N TRP A 3 -21.44 -5.93 -12.49
CA TRP A 3 -20.41 -6.25 -11.51
C TRP A 3 -21.09 -6.32 -10.14
N ALA A 4 -21.32 -7.51 -9.61
CA ALA A 4 -21.94 -7.71 -8.30
C ALA A 4 -21.05 -8.64 -7.50
N ASN A 5 -19.89 -8.14 -7.06
CA ASN A 5 -18.93 -8.95 -6.33
C ASN A 5 -18.76 -8.37 -4.92
N ALA A 6 -19.54 -8.92 -3.98
CA ALA A 6 -19.62 -8.46 -2.60
C ALA A 6 -18.45 -8.90 -1.73
N ALA A 7 -17.65 -9.89 -2.16
CA ALA A 7 -16.75 -10.57 -1.24
C ALA A 7 -15.62 -11.43 -1.85
N GLN A 8 -15.46 -11.56 -3.17
CA GLN A 8 -14.52 -12.56 -3.72
C GLN A 8 -13.68 -12.11 -4.93
N SER A 9 -12.37 -12.25 -4.75
CA SER A 9 -11.23 -12.24 -5.70
C SER A 9 -11.51 -11.91 -7.18
N SER A 10 -11.81 -10.64 -7.51
CA SER A 10 -11.47 -10.15 -8.84
C SER A 10 -9.95 -10.06 -8.95
N VAL A 11 -9.35 -10.61 -10.01
CA VAL A 11 -7.94 -10.33 -10.31
C VAL A 11 -7.89 -8.91 -10.85
N ARG A 12 -7.07 -8.06 -10.22
CA ARG A 12 -6.92 -6.64 -10.59
C ARG A 12 -5.46 -6.33 -10.87
N ILE A 13 -5.20 -5.62 -11.96
CA ILE A 13 -3.89 -5.04 -12.26
C ILE A 13 -4.13 -3.57 -12.59
N GLY A 14 -3.48 -2.69 -11.85
CA GLY A 14 -3.54 -1.25 -12.03
C GLY A 14 -2.18 -0.68 -12.42
N GLY A 15 -2.20 0.46 -13.11
CA GLY A 15 -1.02 1.22 -13.47
C GLY A 15 -1.32 2.71 -13.50
N ALA A 16 -0.29 3.51 -13.29
CA ALA A 16 -0.37 4.97 -13.41
C ALA A 16 0.93 5.50 -14.03
N ASP A 17 0.77 6.55 -14.83
CA ASP A 17 1.82 7.39 -15.41
C ASP A 17 1.35 8.84 -15.22
N PRO A 18 2.20 9.84 -14.90
CA PRO A 18 1.70 11.16 -14.51
C PRO A 18 0.64 11.75 -15.47
N GLY A 19 -0.53 12.05 -14.93
CA GLY A 19 -1.70 12.50 -15.69
C GLY A 19 -2.53 11.38 -16.33
N GLN A 20 -2.27 10.11 -16.00
CA GLN A 20 -2.94 8.94 -16.56
C GLN A 20 -3.04 7.80 -15.55
N SER A 21 -4.12 7.06 -15.57
CA SER A 21 -4.23 5.83 -14.79
C SER A 21 -5.08 4.78 -15.48
N GLY A 22 -4.93 3.52 -15.09
CA GLY A 22 -5.69 2.44 -15.67
C GLY A 22 -5.84 1.24 -14.76
N LEU A 23 -6.91 0.49 -14.98
CA LEU A 23 -7.23 -0.73 -14.25
C LEU A 23 -7.76 -1.78 -15.23
N ILE A 24 -7.25 -3.00 -15.08
CA ILE A 24 -7.84 -4.20 -15.64
C ILE A 24 -8.37 -5.02 -14.47
N ALA A 25 -9.67 -5.28 -14.45
CA ALA A 25 -10.32 -6.15 -13.49
C ALA A 25 -10.98 -7.32 -14.23
N ALA A 26 -10.80 -8.53 -13.73
CA ALA A 26 -11.43 -9.72 -14.29
C ALA A 26 -12.10 -10.54 -13.17
N ASP A 27 -13.34 -10.94 -13.41
CA ASP A 27 -14.12 -11.80 -12.55
C ASP A 27 -14.46 -13.09 -13.28
N ARG A 28 -13.94 -14.22 -12.78
CA ARG A 28 -14.15 -15.54 -13.36
C ARG A 28 -15.57 -16.07 -13.12
N THR A 29 -16.21 -15.65 -12.04
CA THR A 29 -17.56 -16.10 -11.66
C THR A 29 -18.59 -15.56 -12.63
N THR A 30 -18.52 -14.25 -12.91
CA THR A 30 -19.41 -13.59 -13.87
C THR A 30 -18.90 -13.69 -15.31
N ARG A 31 -17.67 -14.18 -15.52
CA ARG A 31 -16.97 -14.22 -16.81
C ARG A 31 -16.91 -12.83 -17.48
N THR A 32 -16.68 -11.81 -16.67
CA THR A 32 -16.64 -10.42 -17.13
C THR A 32 -15.25 -9.84 -16.88
N ALA A 33 -14.79 -9.01 -17.80
CA ALA A 33 -13.61 -8.18 -17.63
C ALA A 33 -13.99 -6.72 -17.86
N VAL A 34 -13.44 -5.83 -17.05
CA VAL A 34 -13.53 -4.38 -17.22
C VAL A 34 -12.12 -3.84 -17.36
N VAL A 35 -11.94 -3.03 -18.41
CA VAL A 35 -10.73 -2.23 -18.62
C VAL A 35 -11.14 -0.79 -18.55
N VAL A 36 -10.47 -0.03 -17.69
CA VAL A 36 -10.63 1.42 -17.64
C VAL A 36 -9.29 2.07 -17.82
N LEU A 37 -9.25 3.07 -18.68
CA LEU A 37 -8.11 3.92 -18.97
C LEU A 37 -8.58 5.36 -18.82
N THR A 38 -7.84 6.17 -18.08
CA THR A 38 -8.16 7.58 -17.86
C THR A 38 -6.95 8.44 -18.15
N ASN A 39 -7.22 9.68 -18.59
CA ASN A 39 -6.25 10.76 -18.70
C ASN A 39 -6.19 11.59 -17.40
N SER A 40 -6.28 10.91 -16.26
CA SER A 40 -6.09 11.54 -14.95
C SER A 40 -5.51 10.54 -13.95
N ASP A 41 -4.77 11.05 -12.97
CA ASP A 41 -4.22 10.25 -11.87
C ASP A 41 -5.30 9.67 -10.94
N GLN A 42 -6.50 10.26 -10.99
CA GLN A 42 -7.64 9.93 -10.13
C GLN A 42 -8.55 8.83 -10.71
N GLY A 43 -8.29 8.41 -11.95
CA GLY A 43 -9.18 7.48 -12.64
C GLY A 43 -9.24 6.10 -12.00
N ILE A 44 -8.13 5.59 -11.50
CA ILE A 44 -8.10 4.31 -10.80
C ILE A 44 -8.96 4.31 -9.53
N ASP A 45 -8.98 5.41 -8.79
CA ASP A 45 -9.79 5.55 -7.57
C ASP A 45 -11.28 5.63 -7.88
N ALA A 46 -11.64 6.40 -8.91
CA ALA A 46 -13.02 6.47 -9.40
C ALA A 46 -13.54 5.12 -9.91
N VAL A 47 -12.66 4.31 -10.52
CA VAL A 47 -13.01 2.99 -11.04
C VAL A 47 -13.15 1.96 -9.92
N ASN A 48 -12.27 1.99 -8.91
CA ASN A 48 -12.44 1.15 -7.73
C ASN A 48 -13.79 1.43 -7.06
N ALA A 49 -14.17 2.71 -6.91
CA ALA A 49 -15.47 3.09 -6.38
C ALA A 49 -16.67 2.60 -7.21
N LEU A 50 -16.50 2.37 -8.52
CA LEU A 50 -17.54 1.82 -9.40
C LEU A 50 -17.61 0.28 -9.35
N LEU A 51 -16.45 -0.38 -9.19
CA LEU A 51 -16.34 -1.84 -9.19
C LEU A 51 -16.59 -2.47 -7.83
N ASP A 52 -16.31 -1.74 -6.76
CA ASP A 52 -16.60 -2.15 -5.40
C ASP A 52 -18.08 -1.87 -5.12
N MET A 53 -18.85 -2.90 -4.75
CA MET A 53 -20.25 -2.68 -4.39
C MET A 53 -20.32 -1.69 -3.22
N PRO A 54 -21.28 -0.75 -3.22
CA PRO A 54 -21.55 0.08 -2.07
C PRO A 54 -22.15 -0.80 -0.96
N GLY A 55 -21.28 -1.43 -0.18
CA GLY A 55 -21.58 -1.89 1.17
C GLY A 55 -21.17 -0.80 2.16
N PRO A 56 -21.61 -0.88 3.43
CA PRO A 56 -20.92 -0.15 4.48
C PRO A 56 -19.45 -0.50 4.34
N LEU A 57 -18.59 0.50 4.08
CA LEU A 57 -17.18 0.34 4.36
C LEU A 57 -17.14 -0.14 5.80
N PRO A 58 -16.55 -1.31 6.13
CA PRO A 58 -16.31 -1.62 7.52
C PRO A 58 -15.58 -0.41 8.06
N ASP A 59 -16.19 0.25 9.05
CA ASP A 59 -15.56 1.36 9.74
C ASP A 59 -14.20 0.80 10.15
N PRO A 60 -13.09 1.26 9.54
CA PRO A 60 -11.81 0.67 9.84
C PRO A 60 -11.63 0.99 11.31
N ALA A 61 -11.83 -0.02 12.17
CA ALA A 61 -11.60 0.13 13.60
C ALA A 61 -10.22 0.75 13.68
N SER A 62 -10.16 2.00 14.15
CA SER A 62 -8.94 2.79 14.07
C SER A 62 -7.90 2.05 14.89
N VAL A 63 -7.05 1.30 14.20
CA VAL A 63 -6.00 0.56 14.88
C VAL A 63 -5.09 1.65 15.44
N PRO A 64 -4.83 1.67 16.76
CA PRO A 64 -4.06 2.75 17.34
C PRO A 64 -2.69 2.84 16.65
N ALA A 65 -2.14 4.06 16.62
CA ALA A 65 -0.77 4.26 16.20
C ALA A 65 0.16 3.31 16.98
N PRO A 66 1.19 2.75 16.33
CA PRO A 66 2.03 1.75 16.96
C PRO A 66 2.81 2.35 18.13
N ALA A 67 2.76 1.68 19.28
CA ALA A 67 3.49 2.11 20.48
C ALA A 67 5.01 1.94 20.36
N ASN A 68 5.46 1.02 19.49
CA ASN A 68 6.88 0.77 19.23
C ASN A 68 7.18 0.84 17.73
N LEU A 69 7.91 1.89 17.34
CA LEU A 69 8.33 2.11 15.95
C LEU A 69 9.54 1.27 15.53
N SER A 70 10.31 0.72 16.47
CA SER A 70 11.50 -0.06 16.13
C SER A 70 11.16 -1.32 15.35
N HIS A 71 9.95 -1.85 15.49
CA HIS A 71 9.49 -3.01 14.74
C HIS A 71 9.42 -2.74 13.24
N TYR A 72 9.24 -1.48 12.82
CA TYR A 72 9.10 -1.10 11.41
C TYR A 72 10.43 -0.79 10.75
N ALA A 73 11.47 -0.51 11.54
CA ALA A 73 12.79 -0.15 11.05
C ALA A 73 13.51 -1.39 10.48
N ASP A 74 13.70 -1.40 9.16
CA ASP A 74 14.53 -2.35 8.45
C ASP A 74 14.77 -1.88 7.01
N ARG A 75 15.52 -2.68 6.27
CA ARG A 75 15.61 -2.65 4.82
C ARG A 75 14.48 -3.47 4.22
N TYR A 76 13.77 -2.86 3.26
CA TYR A 76 12.73 -3.49 2.47
C TYR A 76 13.13 -3.46 1.00
N ALA A 77 13.21 -4.62 0.35
CA ALA A 77 13.61 -4.73 -1.04
C ALA A 77 12.55 -5.36 -1.95
N SER A 78 12.57 -4.91 -3.19
CA SER A 78 11.95 -5.54 -4.34
C SER A 78 13.00 -5.70 -5.42
N HIS A 79 12.67 -6.36 -6.53
CA HIS A 79 13.56 -6.47 -7.70
C HIS A 79 13.93 -5.11 -8.34
N ALA A 80 13.29 -4.01 -7.95
CA ALA A 80 13.44 -2.70 -8.61
C ALA A 80 13.82 -1.56 -7.66
N VAL A 81 13.46 -1.65 -6.39
CA VAL A 81 13.69 -0.60 -5.39
C VAL A 81 14.04 -1.25 -4.06
N ILE A 82 15.00 -0.63 -3.38
CA ILE A 82 15.33 -0.90 -2.00
C ILE A 82 15.01 0.36 -1.20
N MET A 83 14.34 0.18 -0.07
CA MET A 83 13.97 1.23 0.86
C MET A 83 14.51 0.90 2.24
N ASP A 84 15.34 1.78 2.79
CA ASP A 84 15.81 1.68 4.17
C ASP A 84 14.90 2.52 5.07
N VAL A 85 14.37 1.93 6.13
CA VAL A 85 13.48 2.57 7.11
C VAL A 85 14.18 2.59 8.46
N THR A 86 14.31 3.78 9.05
CA THR A 86 15.00 3.99 10.33
C THR A 86 14.12 4.76 11.30
N VAL A 87 14.24 4.49 12.60
CA VAL A 87 13.57 5.28 13.64
C VAL A 87 14.23 6.66 13.74
N ALA A 88 13.41 7.71 13.79
CA ALA A 88 13.86 9.09 13.96
C ALA A 88 12.89 9.86 14.86
N GLY A 89 13.26 10.06 16.12
CA GLY A 89 12.39 10.71 17.11
C GLY A 89 11.12 9.90 17.37
N ASP A 90 9.96 10.51 17.14
CA ASP A 90 8.62 9.94 17.28
C ASP A 90 8.05 9.39 15.95
N GLY A 91 8.86 9.34 14.90
CA GLY A 91 8.47 8.82 13.59
C GLY A 91 9.52 7.91 12.97
N LEU A 92 9.34 7.61 11.68
CA LEU A 92 10.35 6.93 10.88
C LEU A 92 10.85 7.85 9.76
N LEU A 93 12.07 7.58 9.27
CA LEU A 93 12.58 8.11 8.03
C LEU A 93 12.72 6.98 7.03
N ALA A 94 12.29 7.20 5.79
CA ALA A 94 12.50 6.30 4.68
C ALA A 94 13.46 6.93 3.68
N SER A 95 14.42 6.14 3.20
CA SER A 95 15.32 6.49 2.12
C SER A 95 15.29 5.40 1.04
N ALA A 96 15.37 5.81 -0.22
CA ALA A 96 15.46 4.91 -1.36
C ALA A 96 16.32 5.59 -2.42
N GLU A 97 17.11 4.82 -3.17
CA GLU A 97 17.94 5.36 -4.24
C GLU A 97 17.08 6.13 -5.27
N GLY A 98 17.51 7.33 -5.64
CA GLY A 98 16.76 8.21 -6.55
C GLY A 98 15.62 9.01 -5.91
N TYR A 99 15.40 8.89 -4.59
CA TYR A 99 14.43 9.67 -3.85
C TYR A 99 15.12 10.47 -2.72
N PRO A 100 14.66 11.69 -2.41
CA PRO A 100 15.08 12.36 -1.18
C PRO A 100 14.60 11.54 0.03
N THR A 101 15.34 11.54 1.13
CA THR A 101 14.84 10.97 2.39
C THR A 101 13.56 11.68 2.81
N PHE A 102 12.55 10.93 3.25
CA PHE A 102 11.25 11.48 3.62
C PHE A 102 10.73 10.89 4.95
N PRO A 103 9.97 11.68 5.73
CA PRO A 103 9.37 11.20 6.97
C PRO A 103 8.19 10.28 6.70
N LEU A 104 8.00 9.31 7.60
CA LEU A 104 6.80 8.49 7.74
C LEU A 104 6.17 8.81 9.11
N THR A 105 4.96 9.36 9.08
CA THR A 105 4.19 9.65 10.30
C THR A 105 3.11 8.58 10.47
N PRO A 106 3.06 7.87 11.61
CA PRO A 106 2.04 6.84 11.81
C PRO A 106 0.64 7.44 11.79
N ARG A 107 -0.22 6.93 10.91
CA ARG A 107 -1.66 7.17 10.95
C ARG A 107 -2.34 6.12 11.82
N ASP A 108 -1.93 4.86 11.63
CA ASP A 108 -2.30 3.69 12.42
C ASP A 108 -1.14 2.68 12.40
N SER A 109 -1.32 1.50 13.00
CA SER A 109 -0.30 0.44 13.01
C SER A 109 0.12 -0.08 11.62
N GLN A 110 -0.68 0.12 10.58
CA GLN A 110 -0.41 -0.39 9.24
C GLN A 110 -0.06 0.73 8.27
N ILE A 111 -0.61 1.92 8.44
CA ILE A 111 -0.52 3.02 7.48
C ILE A 111 0.28 4.17 8.08
N PHE A 112 1.26 4.63 7.31
CA PHE A 112 2.06 5.80 7.60
C PHE A 112 1.91 6.83 6.48
N ASP A 113 1.72 8.07 6.86
CA ASP A 113 1.68 9.21 5.95
C ASP A 113 3.09 9.63 5.52
N SER A 114 3.24 9.93 4.23
CA SER A 114 4.48 10.47 3.66
C SER A 114 4.18 11.54 2.60
N PRO A 115 5.15 12.41 2.26
CA PRO A 115 4.98 13.41 1.18
C PRO A 115 4.66 12.79 -0.18
N GLY A 116 5.06 11.55 -0.43
CA GLY A 116 4.88 10.85 -1.71
C GLY A 116 3.64 9.97 -1.80
N GLY A 117 2.76 10.01 -0.79
CA GLY A 117 1.59 9.14 -0.61
C GLY A 117 1.74 8.18 0.58
N PRO A 118 0.67 7.47 0.97
CA PRO A 118 0.72 6.58 2.11
C PRO A 118 1.66 5.39 1.87
N VAL A 119 2.32 4.97 2.95
CA VAL A 119 3.11 3.75 3.05
C VAL A 119 2.32 2.77 3.91
N ALA A 120 2.14 1.54 3.43
CA ALA A 120 1.44 0.49 4.16
C ALA A 120 2.39 -0.64 4.54
N PHE A 121 2.48 -0.97 5.82
CA PHE A 121 3.15 -2.15 6.33
C PHE A 121 2.16 -3.31 6.40
N LEU A 122 2.61 -4.51 6.00
CA LEU A 122 1.74 -5.65 5.74
C LEU A 122 2.39 -6.94 6.25
N ALA A 123 1.55 -7.96 6.48
CA ALA A 123 1.94 -9.30 6.92
C ALA A 123 2.80 -9.24 8.19
N PHE A 124 2.17 -8.91 9.31
CA PHE A 124 2.86 -8.83 10.60
C PHE A 124 3.02 -10.22 11.21
N ASP A 125 4.18 -10.46 11.83
CA ASP A 125 4.42 -11.63 12.67
C ASP A 125 3.70 -11.50 14.03
N ASP A 126 3.81 -12.54 14.86
CA ASP A 126 3.23 -12.58 16.21
C ASP A 126 3.83 -11.52 17.17
N HIS A 127 4.95 -10.90 16.79
CA HIS A 127 5.61 -9.82 17.53
C HIS A 127 5.22 -8.43 17.03
N GLY A 128 4.35 -8.32 16.03
CA GLY A 128 3.96 -7.04 15.43
C GLY A 128 5.05 -6.43 14.55
N THR A 129 5.93 -7.26 14.01
CA THR A 129 6.97 -6.90 13.05
C THR A 129 6.43 -7.13 11.63
N PRO A 130 6.37 -6.12 10.75
CA PRO A 130 5.89 -6.32 9.38
C PRO A 130 6.92 -7.05 8.52
N ASP A 131 6.46 -8.02 7.74
CA ASP A 131 7.27 -8.76 6.75
C ASP A 131 7.43 -8.00 5.42
N SER A 132 6.55 -7.02 5.16
CA SER A 132 6.57 -6.28 3.92
C SER A 132 6.03 -4.87 4.05
N LEU A 133 6.44 -4.03 3.11
CA LEU A 133 6.02 -2.65 2.96
C LEU A 133 5.54 -2.42 1.53
N ARG A 134 4.43 -1.68 1.39
CA ARG A 134 3.93 -1.17 0.13
C ARG A 134 4.09 0.34 0.10
N PHE A 135 4.74 0.83 -0.94
CA PHE A 135 4.75 2.25 -1.28
C PHE A 135 4.37 2.40 -2.75
N ARG A 136 3.33 3.20 -3.00
CA ARG A 136 2.69 3.31 -4.32
C ARG A 136 2.23 1.92 -4.84
N MET A 137 2.69 1.53 -6.02
CA MET A 137 2.34 0.25 -6.68
C MET A 137 3.39 -0.85 -6.44
N ARG A 138 4.30 -0.68 -5.48
CA ARG A 138 5.37 -1.66 -5.22
C ARG A 138 5.24 -2.25 -3.82
N VAL A 139 5.36 -3.57 -3.75
CA VAL A 139 5.54 -4.32 -2.50
C VAL A 139 7.01 -4.71 -2.40
N MET A 140 7.60 -4.40 -1.25
CA MET A 140 8.98 -4.71 -0.88
C MET A 140 8.95 -5.63 0.33
N ARG A 141 9.75 -6.70 0.32
CA ARG A 141 9.90 -7.61 1.45
C ARG A 141 10.99 -7.12 2.38
N ARG A 142 10.80 -7.36 3.67
CA ARG A 142 11.82 -7.13 4.68
C ARG A 142 12.99 -8.08 4.47
N ASP A 143 14.20 -7.52 4.45
CA ASP A 143 15.43 -8.29 4.22
C ASP A 143 16.07 -8.79 5.53
N GLY A 144 15.64 -8.26 6.69
CA GLY A 144 16.15 -8.67 8.00
C GLY A 144 17.59 -8.24 8.27
N THR A 145 18.11 -7.28 7.50
CA THR A 145 19.53 -6.87 7.53
C THR A 145 19.82 -5.67 8.42
N ALA A 146 18.79 -4.94 8.89
CA ALA A 146 19.01 -3.85 9.84
C ALA A 146 19.36 -4.41 11.23
N GLN A 147 20.66 -4.43 11.54
CA GLN A 147 21.11 -4.64 12.93
C GLN A 147 20.70 -3.43 13.78
N PRO A 148 20.17 -3.65 15.00
CA PRO A 148 20.04 -2.57 15.97
C PRO A 148 21.44 -2.07 16.33
N GLN A 149 21.65 -0.75 16.26
CA GLN A 149 22.76 -0.07 16.91
C GLN A 149 22.46 0.13 18.39
#